data_AF-A0A2C9KT60-F1
#
_entry.id   AF-A0A2C9KT60-F1
#
_cell.length_a   1.000
_cell.length_b   1.000
_cell.length_c   1.000
_cell.angle_alpha   90.00
_cell.angle_beta   90.00
_cell.angle_gamma   90.00
#
_symmetry.space_group_name_H-M   'P 1'
#
loop_
_entity.id
_entity.type
_entity.pdbx_description
1 polymer ?
#
loop_
_entity_poly.entity_id
_entity_poly.type
_entity_poly.pdbx_seq_one_letter_code
_entity_poly.pdbx_strand_id
1 'polypeptide(L)'
;MLQDALLGKLFMTKWLKNSSYKKFEALLNFQKKVTADCVMEARKVLEDRMKSGDFKEDEPNLLFSLLSEKNMTDEDINDAVGTLYAAGTESTAKNLQTFFYTLALNPEKQEILRQEILNILGANGILTAQALSQMAYLKAALKESF
;
A
#
# COMPACT_ATOMS: atom_id res chain seq x y z
N MET A 1 15.48 11.23 11.12
CA MET A 1 15.41 10.56 12.44
C MET A 1 14.41 9.41 12.46
N LEU A 2 13.10 9.62 12.22
CA LEU A 2 12.10 8.54 12.24
C LEU A 2 12.28 7.56 11.06
N GLN A 3 12.50 8.09 9.86
CA GLN A 3 12.77 7.28 8.66
C GLN A 3 14.07 6.46 8.82
N ASP A 4 15.13 7.05 9.36
CA ASP A 4 16.38 6.32 9.63
C ASP A 4 16.20 5.20 10.65
N ALA A 5 15.32 5.39 11.64
CA ALA A 5 14.96 4.33 12.59
C ALA A 5 14.26 3.16 11.91
N LEU A 6 13.27 3.46 11.06
CA LEU A 6 12.52 2.46 10.31
C LEU A 6 13.41 1.69 9.31
N LEU A 7 14.38 2.37 8.70
CA LEU A 7 15.31 1.78 7.73
C LEU A 7 16.51 1.06 8.37
N GLY A 8 16.60 1.06 9.71
CA GLY A 8 17.69 0.47 10.47
C GLY A 8 19.01 1.26 10.41
N LYS A 9 18.97 2.53 9.98
CA LYS A 9 20.11 3.42 9.74
C LYS A 9 20.52 4.25 10.99
N LEU A 10 19.94 3.99 12.17
CA LEU A 10 20.29 4.70 13.41
C LEU A 10 21.73 4.43 13.88
N PHE A 11 22.46 5.47 14.27
CA PHE A 11 23.83 5.35 14.79
C PHE A 11 23.98 4.38 15.98
N MET A 12 22.99 4.35 16.87
CA MET A 12 23.02 3.52 18.09
C MET A 12 22.94 2.01 17.80
N THR A 13 22.50 1.60 16.61
CA THR A 13 22.35 0.17 16.26
C THR A 13 23.69 -0.55 16.11
N LYS A 14 24.78 0.20 15.94
CA LYS A 14 26.15 -0.34 15.99
C LYS A 14 26.52 -0.87 17.38
N TRP A 15 25.93 -0.33 18.43
CA TRP A 15 26.32 -0.56 19.82
C TRP A 15 25.32 -1.40 20.62
N LEU A 16 24.07 -1.52 20.15
CA LEU A 16 22.96 -2.18 20.87
C LEU A 16 22.39 -3.38 20.11
N LYS A 17 23.24 -4.25 19.53
CA LYS A 17 22.81 -5.47 18.81
C LYS A 17 22.46 -6.63 19.75
N ASN A 18 21.29 -6.56 20.39
CA ASN A 18 20.71 -7.69 21.15
C ASN A 18 19.99 -8.70 20.21
N SER A 19 19.50 -9.81 20.77
CA SER A 19 18.81 -10.86 19.99
C SER A 19 17.58 -10.33 19.22
N SER A 20 16.78 -9.47 19.85
CA SER A 20 15.61 -8.85 19.22
C SER A 20 16.01 -7.96 18.04
N TYR A 21 17.05 -7.15 18.19
CA TYR A 21 17.55 -6.29 17.12
C TYR A 21 18.10 -7.11 15.95
N LYS A 22 18.84 -8.20 16.21
CA LYS A 22 19.32 -9.09 15.15
C LYS A 22 18.17 -9.73 14.37
N LYS A 23 17.09 -10.13 15.05
CA LYS A 23 15.87 -10.63 14.40
C LYS A 23 15.19 -9.55 13.55
N PHE A 24 15.08 -8.34 14.07
CA PHE A 24 14.55 -7.19 13.33
C PHE A 24 15.39 -6.87 12.08
N GLU A 25 16.71 -6.78 12.22
CA GLU A 25 17.65 -6.54 11.12
C GLU A 25 17.55 -7.62 10.03
N ALA A 26 17.42 -8.90 10.42
CA ALA A 26 17.21 -10.00 9.48
C ALA A 26 15.89 -9.87 8.69
N LEU A 27 14.79 -9.50 9.36
CA LEU A 27 13.49 -9.29 8.72
C LEU A 27 13.50 -8.06 7.80
N LEU A 28 14.12 -6.96 8.22
CA LEU A 28 14.31 -5.79 7.37
C LEU A 28 15.12 -6.12 6.11
N ASN A 29 16.22 -6.87 6.25
CA ASN A 29 17.02 -7.26 5.10
C ASN A 29 16.26 -8.18 4.14
N PHE A 30 15.43 -9.08 4.68
CA PHE A 30 14.53 -9.89 3.88
C PHE A 30 13.53 -9.02 3.10
N GLN A 31 12.88 -8.06 3.76
CA GLN A 31 11.96 -7.12 3.11
C GLN A 31 12.67 -6.29 2.02
N LYS A 32 13.86 -5.75 2.31
CA LYS A 32 14.66 -4.99 1.34
C LYS A 32 15.00 -5.83 0.12
N LYS A 33 15.38 -7.10 0.32
CA LYS A 33 15.66 -8.04 -0.77
C LYS A 33 14.42 -8.26 -1.64
N VAL A 34 13.27 -8.58 -1.05
CA VAL A 34 12.02 -8.80 -1.79
C VAL A 34 11.63 -7.54 -2.57
N THR A 35 11.76 -6.37 -1.95
CA THR A 35 11.48 -5.08 -2.61
C THR A 35 12.39 -4.88 -3.82
N ALA A 36 13.70 -5.12 -3.67
CA ALA A 36 14.66 -5.03 -4.76
C ALA A 36 14.34 -5.99 -5.90
N ASP A 37 13.97 -7.24 -5.59
CA ASP A 37 13.58 -8.23 -6.59
C ASP A 37 12.35 -7.75 -7.40
N CYS A 38 11.34 -7.19 -6.74
CA CYS A 38 10.15 -6.62 -7.40
C CYS A 38 10.48 -5.37 -8.24
N VAL A 39 11.33 -4.48 -7.73
CA VAL A 39 11.74 -3.25 -8.43
C VAL A 39 12.58 -3.58 -9.66
N MET A 40 13.48 -4.55 -9.56
CA MET A 40 14.25 -5.04 -10.71
C MET A 40 13.35 -5.63 -11.79
N GLU A 41 12.33 -6.40 -11.42
CA GLU A 41 11.40 -6.96 -12.38
C GLU A 41 10.56 -5.86 -13.06
N ALA A 42 10.07 -4.89 -12.29
CA ALA A 42 9.36 -3.74 -12.82
C ALA A 42 10.24 -2.91 -13.78
N ARG A 43 11.54 -2.77 -13.49
CA ARG A 43 12.50 -2.09 -14.37
C ARG A 43 12.63 -2.79 -15.72
N LYS A 44 12.74 -4.13 -15.75
CA LYS A 44 12.77 -4.89 -17.02
C LYS A 44 11.51 -4.66 -17.84
N VAL A 45 10.34 -4.75 -17.20
CA VAL A 45 9.05 -4.50 -17.86
C VAL A 45 9.00 -3.09 -18.45
N LEU A 46 9.48 -2.09 -17.71
CA LEU A 46 9.54 -0.71 -18.18
C LEU A 46 10.48 -0.58 -19.39
N GLU A 47 11.69 -1.12 -19.32
CA GLU A 47 12.65 -1.10 -20.43
C GLU A 47 12.10 -1.76 -21.70
N ASP A 48 11.40 -2.88 -21.55
CA ASP A 48 10.80 -3.59 -22.69
C ASP A 48 9.65 -2.79 -23.31
N ARG A 49 8.83 -2.12 -22.49
CA ARG A 49 7.78 -1.19 -22.98
C ARG A 49 8.37 0.05 -23.68
N MET A 50 9.50 0.57 -23.18
CA MET A 50 10.20 1.68 -23.83
C MET A 50 10.75 1.27 -25.20
N LYS A 51 11.33 0.06 -25.30
CA LYS A 51 11.85 -0.48 -26.57
C LYS A 51 10.73 -0.78 -27.59
N SER A 52 9.57 -1.25 -27.14
CA SER A 52 8.44 -1.55 -28.01
C SER A 52 7.64 -0.31 -28.43
N GLY A 53 7.87 0.84 -27.79
CA GLY A 53 7.08 2.05 -28.00
C GLY A 53 5.69 2.02 -27.35
N ASP A 54 5.43 1.04 -26.49
CA ASP A 54 4.17 0.90 -25.73
C ASP A 54 4.17 1.72 -24.42
N PHE A 55 5.33 2.22 -24.01
CA PHE A 55 5.42 3.05 -22.81
C PHE A 55 4.81 4.45 -23.03
N LYS A 56 3.89 4.83 -22.15
CA LYS A 56 3.24 6.13 -22.12
C LYS A 56 3.58 6.84 -20.82
N GLU A 57 4.31 7.95 -20.92
CA GLU A 57 4.73 8.73 -19.74
C GLU A 57 3.55 9.31 -18.94
N ASP A 58 2.40 9.51 -19.58
CA ASP A 58 1.16 9.99 -18.97
C ASP A 58 0.32 8.87 -18.31
N GLU A 59 0.73 7.60 -18.42
CA GLU A 59 0.06 6.50 -17.74
C GLU A 59 0.27 6.60 -16.22
N PRO A 60 -0.79 6.56 -15.40
CA PRO A 60 -0.67 6.67 -13.95
C PRO A 60 -0.04 5.41 -13.35
N ASN A 61 1.29 5.41 -13.24
CA ASN A 61 2.05 4.34 -12.59
C ASN A 61 3.21 4.92 -11.79
N LEU A 62 3.01 5.02 -10.46
CA LEU A 62 4.01 5.59 -9.55
C LEU A 62 5.38 4.89 -9.67
N LEU A 63 5.42 3.57 -9.76
CA LEU A 63 6.67 2.83 -9.81
C LEU A 63 7.44 3.13 -11.10
N PHE A 64 6.76 3.19 -12.25
CA PHE A 64 7.39 3.56 -13.50
C PHE A 64 7.82 5.02 -13.54
N SER A 65 7.04 5.93 -12.93
CA SER A 65 7.45 7.33 -12.76
C SER A 65 8.74 7.45 -11.92
N LEU A 66 8.82 6.72 -10.80
CA LEU A 66 10.03 6.70 -9.95
C LEU A 66 11.23 6.08 -10.68
N LEU A 67 11.02 5.00 -11.43
CA LEU A 67 12.08 4.31 -12.20
C LEU A 67 12.62 5.13 -13.38
N SER A 68 11.82 6.08 -13.89
CA SER A 68 12.18 6.97 -14.99
C SER A 68 12.85 8.27 -14.52
N GLU A 69 12.78 8.58 -13.22
CA GLU A 69 13.37 9.77 -12.63
C GLU A 69 14.90 9.66 -12.56
N LYS A 70 15.60 10.59 -13.23
CA LYS A 70 17.06 10.53 -13.37
C LYS A 70 17.82 10.87 -12.09
N ASN A 71 17.17 11.56 -11.15
CA ASN A 71 17.80 12.04 -9.92
C ASN A 71 17.60 11.11 -8.72
N MET A 72 16.98 9.94 -8.90
CA MET A 72 16.80 8.96 -7.83
C MET A 72 17.77 7.79 -7.99
N THR A 73 18.40 7.39 -6.88
CA THR A 73 19.19 6.16 -6.85
C THR A 73 18.27 4.94 -6.74
N ASP A 74 18.79 3.76 -7.09
CA ASP A 74 18.05 2.52 -6.84
C ASP A 74 17.75 2.32 -5.34
N GLU A 75 18.62 2.80 -4.45
CA GLU A 75 18.35 2.77 -3.00
C GLU A 75 17.14 3.67 -2.65
N ASP A 76 17.07 4.88 -3.19
CA ASP A 76 15.94 5.80 -2.95
C ASP A 76 14.62 5.20 -3.43
N ILE A 77 14.62 4.57 -4.61
CA ILE A 77 13.43 3.92 -5.18
C ILE A 77 13.02 2.73 -4.32
N ASN A 78 13.96 1.87 -3.92
CA ASN A 78 13.68 0.73 -3.06
C ASN A 78 13.15 1.16 -1.68
N ASP A 79 13.77 2.16 -1.06
CA ASP A 79 13.33 2.69 0.24
C ASP A 79 11.93 3.30 0.11
N ALA A 80 11.63 4.05 -0.95
CA ALA A 80 10.31 4.64 -1.19
C ALA A 80 9.22 3.59 -1.41
N VAL A 81 9.46 2.62 -2.31
CA VAL A 81 8.51 1.54 -2.64
C VAL A 81 8.28 0.64 -1.43
N GLY A 82 9.36 0.25 -0.74
CA GLY A 82 9.29 -0.59 0.46
C GLY A 82 8.54 0.10 1.60
N THR A 83 8.75 1.41 1.77
CA THR A 83 8.02 2.22 2.75
C THR A 83 6.54 2.31 2.41
N LEU A 84 6.20 2.62 1.15
CA LEU A 84 4.80 2.70 0.71
C LEU A 84 4.06 1.37 0.90
N TYR A 85 4.70 0.26 0.53
CA TYR A 85 4.14 -1.08 0.71
C TYR A 85 3.86 -1.39 2.18
N ALA A 86 4.85 -1.18 3.06
CA ALA A 86 4.71 -1.47 4.48
C ALA A 86 3.64 -0.59 5.13
N ALA A 87 3.70 0.73 4.88
CA ALA A 87 2.76 1.69 5.45
C ALA A 87 1.32 1.44 4.97
N GLY A 88 1.13 1.15 3.68
CA GLY A 88 -0.19 0.92 3.10
C GLY A 88 -0.81 -0.41 3.51
N THR A 89 -0.01 -1.48 3.63
CA THR A 89 -0.52 -2.84 3.86
C THR A 89 -1.06 -3.01 5.28
N GLU A 90 -0.23 -2.75 6.30
CA GLU A 90 -0.62 -3.05 7.68
C GLU A 90 -1.76 -2.14 8.16
N SER A 91 -1.69 -0.85 7.84
CA SER A 91 -2.74 0.11 8.23
C SER A 91 -4.08 -0.18 7.57
N THR A 92 -4.10 -0.46 6.25
CA THR A 92 -5.35 -0.77 5.54
C THR A 92 -5.94 -2.10 6.02
N ALA A 93 -5.11 -3.14 6.19
CA ALA A 93 -5.57 -4.42 6.73
C ALA A 93 -6.19 -4.25 8.12
N LYS A 94 -5.54 -3.47 8.99
CA LYS A 94 -6.05 -3.20 10.33
C LYS A 94 -7.37 -2.43 10.32
N ASN A 95 -7.48 -1.39 9.50
CA ASN A 95 -8.70 -0.60 9.38
C ASN A 95 -9.87 -1.44 8.84
N LEU A 96 -9.62 -2.28 7.82
CA LEU A 96 -10.64 -3.19 7.29
C LEU A 96 -11.04 -4.24 8.32
N GLN A 97 -10.09 -4.80 9.07
CA GLN A 97 -10.39 -5.75 10.15
C GLN A 97 -11.34 -5.11 11.18
N THR A 98 -11.04 -3.89 11.63
CA THR A 98 -11.90 -3.17 12.58
C THR A 98 -13.26 -2.87 11.96
N PHE A 99 -13.31 -2.38 10.72
CA PHE A 99 -14.56 -2.10 10.02
C PHE A 99 -15.48 -3.33 9.93
N PHE A 100 -14.97 -4.48 9.48
CA PHE A 100 -15.77 -5.70 9.39
C PHE A 100 -16.18 -6.24 10.77
N TYR A 101 -15.32 -6.12 11.77
CA TYR A 101 -15.64 -6.49 13.14
C TYR A 101 -16.80 -5.65 13.70
N THR A 102 -16.75 -4.32 13.51
CA THR A 102 -17.81 -3.42 13.95
C THR A 102 -19.13 -3.70 13.22
N LEU A 103 -19.11 -4.01 11.93
CA LEU A 103 -20.32 -4.41 11.20
C LEU A 103 -20.91 -5.72 11.73
N ALA A 104 -20.08 -6.73 12.00
CA ALA A 104 -20.53 -8.02 12.52
C ALA A 104 -21.21 -7.91 13.89
N LEU A 105 -20.76 -6.96 14.72
CA LEU A 105 -21.39 -6.65 16.01
C LEU A 105 -22.66 -5.81 15.89
N ASN A 106 -22.92 -5.20 14.73
CA ASN A 106 -24.06 -4.31 14.50
C ASN A 106 -24.85 -4.72 13.24
N PRO A 107 -25.56 -5.88 13.25
CA PRO A 107 -26.22 -6.43 12.05
C PRO A 107 -27.24 -5.47 11.41
N GLU A 108 -27.92 -4.66 12.21
CA GLU A 108 -28.82 -3.60 11.74
C GLU A 108 -28.12 -2.54 10.87
N LYS A 109 -26.89 -2.14 11.22
CA LYS A 109 -26.09 -1.15 10.49
C LYS A 109 -25.51 -1.78 9.23
N GLN A 110 -25.09 -3.04 9.34
CA GLN A 110 -24.67 -3.83 8.18
C GLN A 110 -25.80 -3.96 7.15
N GLU A 111 -27.05 -4.16 7.58
CA GLU A 111 -28.18 -4.22 6.65
C GLU A 111 -28.45 -2.88 5.97
N ILE A 112 -28.40 -1.75 6.70
CA ILE A 112 -28.51 -0.42 6.10
C ILE A 112 -27.42 -0.19 5.04
N LEU A 113 -26.17 -0.54 5.36
CA LEU A 113 -25.06 -0.43 4.42
C LEU A 113 -25.27 -1.31 3.18
N ARG A 114 -25.69 -2.56 3.38
CA ARG A 114 -25.98 -3.50 2.28
C ARG A 114 -27.06 -2.95 1.36
N GLN A 115 -28.13 -2.39 1.92
CA GLN A 115 -29.23 -1.78 1.16
C GLN A 115 -28.74 -0.55 0.38
N GLU A 116 -27.92 0.33 0.97
CA GLU A 116 -27.31 1.45 0.22
C GLU A 116 -26.53 0.94 -1.00
N ILE A 117 -25.66 -0.05 -0.80
CA ILE A 117 -24.83 -0.62 -1.88
C ILE A 117 -25.72 -1.23 -2.97
N LEU A 118 -26.74 -2.02 -2.61
CA LEU A 118 -27.63 -2.66 -3.57
C LEU A 118 -28.56 -1.67 -4.28
N ASN A 119 -28.96 -0.58 -3.64
CA ASN A 119 -29.77 0.45 -4.29
C ASN A 119 -28.96 1.21 -5.35
N ILE A 120 -27.66 1.41 -5.12
CA ILE A 120 -26.78 2.15 -6.04
C ILE A 120 -26.26 1.24 -7.16
N LEU A 121 -25.83 0.01 -6.84
CA LEU A 121 -25.22 -0.90 -7.82
C LEU A 121 -26.21 -1.92 -8.41
N GLY A 122 -27.31 -2.23 -7.72
CA GLY A 122 -28.08 -3.43 -8.01
C GLY A 122 -27.32 -4.71 -7.63
N ALA A 123 -27.87 -5.88 -7.99
CA ALA A 123 -27.28 -7.17 -7.62
C ALA A 123 -25.94 -7.48 -8.30
N ASN A 124 -25.72 -6.98 -9.53
CA ASN A 124 -24.55 -7.28 -10.36
C ASN A 124 -23.89 -6.00 -10.92
N GLY A 125 -24.09 -4.85 -10.26
CA GLY A 125 -23.50 -3.59 -10.72
C GLY A 125 -21.99 -3.58 -10.61
N ILE A 126 -21.37 -2.89 -11.56
CA ILE A 126 -19.92 -2.64 -11.54
C ILE A 126 -19.66 -1.45 -10.62
N LEU A 127 -18.75 -1.62 -9.66
CA LEU A 127 -18.29 -0.52 -8.83
C LEU A 127 -17.52 0.49 -9.69
N THR A 128 -17.99 1.74 -9.72
CA THR A 128 -17.34 2.87 -10.40
C THR A 128 -17.05 3.98 -9.41
N ALA A 129 -16.16 4.91 -9.76
CA ALA A 129 -15.89 6.09 -8.94
C ALA A 129 -17.15 6.93 -8.70
N GLN A 130 -18.01 7.05 -9.71
CA GLN A 130 -19.30 7.74 -9.62
C GLN A 130 -20.22 7.04 -8.61
N ALA A 131 -20.36 5.72 -8.69
CA ALA A 131 -21.18 4.96 -7.75
C ALA A 131 -20.64 5.06 -6.31
N LEU A 132 -19.33 4.91 -6.13
CA LEU A 132 -18.68 5.06 -4.83
C LEU A 132 -18.87 6.48 -4.25
N SER A 133 -18.92 7.51 -5.09
CA SER A 133 -19.18 8.88 -4.63
C SER A 133 -20.56 9.04 -3.98
N GLN A 134 -21.54 8.23 -4.38
CA GLN A 134 -22.93 8.26 -3.90
C GLN A 134 -23.16 7.45 -2.61
N MET A 135 -22.20 6.59 -2.22
CA MET A 135 -22.31 5.74 -1.02
C MET A 135 -21.97 6.53 0.25
N ALA A 136 -22.90 7.36 0.72
CA ALA A 136 -22.69 8.22 1.88
C ALA A 136 -22.61 7.43 3.20
N TYR A 137 -23.44 6.41 3.35
CA TYR A 137 -23.49 5.57 4.54
C TYR A 137 -22.24 4.68 4.63
N LEU A 138 -21.74 4.12 3.51
CA LEU A 138 -20.45 3.42 3.48
C LEU A 138 -19.33 4.29 4.03
N LYS A 139 -19.25 5.55 3.59
CA LYS A 139 -18.23 6.50 4.06
C LYS A 139 -18.40 6.82 5.54
N ALA A 140 -19.64 6.94 6.02
CA ALA A 140 -19.92 7.16 7.43
C ALA A 140 -19.55 5.94 8.29
N ALA A 141 -19.96 4.74 7.88
CA ALA A 141 -19.65 3.49 8.58
C ALA A 141 -18.14 3.22 8.65
N LEU A 142 -17.40 3.52 7.57
CA LEU A 142 -15.95 3.41 7.57
C LEU A 142 -15.31 4.40 8.56
N LYS A 143 -15.76 5.67 8.57
CA LYS A 143 -15.25 6.70 9.49
C LYS A 143 -15.60 6.45 10.95
N GLU A 144 -16.73 5.84 11.25
CA GLU A 144 -17.11 5.52 12.63
C GLU A 144 -16.30 4.34 13.18
N SER A 145 -15.65 3.56 12.31
CA SER A 145 -14.88 2.38 12.71
C SER A 145 -13.47 2.70 13.23
N PHE A 146 -12.94 3.92 13.03
CA PHE A 146 -11.62 4.33 13.50
C PHE A 146 -11.46 5.84 13.70
#